data_AF-A0A3C0TR51-F1
#
_entry.id   AF-A0A3C0TR51-F1
#
_cell.length_a   1.000
_cell.length_b   1.000
_cell.length_c   1.000
_cell.angle_alpha   90.00
_cell.angle_beta   90.00
_cell.angle_gamma   90.00
#
_symmetry.space_group_name_H-M   'P 1'
#
loop_
_entity.id
_entity.type
_entity.pdbx_description
1 polymer ?
#
loop_
_entity_poly.entity_id
_entity_poly.type
_entity_poly.pdbx_seq_one_letter_code
_entity_poly.pdbx_strand_id
1 'polypeptide(L)' 'MGAVEIKPGIHWVGAIDWAVRDFHGYITPNGTTYNNYIIL' A
#
# COMPACT_ATOMS: atom_id res chain seq x y z
N MET A 1 4.22 10.63 0.98
CA MET A 1 2.75 10.70 1.18
C MET A 1 2.47 10.64 2.67
N GLY A 2 1.39 11.29 3.14
CA GLY A 2 0.94 11.19 4.53
C GLY A 2 -0.09 10.07 4.74
N ALA A 3 -0.51 9.85 5.99
CA ALA A 3 -1.57 8.89 6.33
C ALA A 3 -2.91 9.29 5.67
N VAL A 4 -3.67 8.31 5.20
CA VAL A 4 -4.98 8.52 4.58
C VAL A 4 -6.05 7.92 5.49
N GLU A 5 -6.94 8.74 6.03
CA GLU A 5 -8.08 8.24 6.80
C GLU A 5 -9.08 7.55 5.87
N ILE A 6 -9.36 6.27 6.12
CA ILE A 6 -10.27 5.45 5.30
C ILE A 6 -11.62 5.20 5.99
N LYS A 7 -11.64 5.32 7.31
CA LYS A 7 -12.80 5.31 8.21
C LYS A 7 -12.44 6.14 9.45
N PRO A 8 -13.42 6.68 10.20
CA PRO A 8 -13.14 7.40 11.44
C PRO A 8 -12.18 6.63 12.35
N GLY A 9 -11.01 7.22 12.62
CA GLY A 9 -9.97 6.64 13.49
C GLY A 9 -9.11 5.55 12.85
N ILE A 10 -9.36 5.14 11.60
CA ILE A 10 -8.60 4.11 10.87
C ILE A 10 -7.88 4.73 9.68
N HIS A 11 -6.56 4.65 9.71
CA HIS A 11 -5.69 5.28 8.73
C HIS A 11 -4.92 4.23 7.94
N TRP A 12 -4.94 4.32 6.61
CA TRP A 12 -3.99 3.62 5.75
C TRP A 12 -2.66 4.37 5.77
N VAL A 13 -1.59 3.64 6.09
CA VAL A 13 -0.21 4.14 6.21
C VAL A 13 0.79 3.28 5.42
N GLY A 14 0.28 2.58 4.41
CA GLY A 14 1.07 1.71 3.56
C GLY A 14 2.03 2.44 2.64
N ALA A 15 2.73 1.65 1.81
CA ALA A 15 3.58 2.14 0.73
C ALA A 15 3.04 1.69 -0.62
N ILE A 16 3.18 2.55 -1.63
CA ILE A 16 2.89 2.18 -3.03
C ILE A 16 4.22 1.88 -3.72
N ASP A 17 4.34 0.67 -4.25
CA ASP A 17 5.48 0.27 -5.06
C ASP A 17 5.07 0.26 -6.53
N TRP A 18 5.30 1.41 -7.17
CA TRP A 18 5.01 1.60 -8.59
C TRP A 18 5.96 0.82 -9.51
N ALA A 19 7.12 0.39 -8.99
CA ALA A 19 8.24 -0.08 -9.80
C ALA A 19 8.35 -1.60 -9.86
N VAL A 20 7.84 -2.34 -8.87
CA VAL A 20 7.89 -3.80 -8.89
C VAL A 20 7.17 -4.38 -10.12
N ARG A 21 7.85 -5.25 -10.86
CA ARG A 21 7.32 -5.92 -12.06
C ARG A 21 7.30 -7.44 -11.95
N ASP A 22 8.16 -7.99 -11.11
CA ASP A 22 8.18 -9.39 -10.71
C ASP A 22 8.20 -9.41 -9.19
N PHE A 23 7.19 -10.05 -8.61
CA PHE A 23 7.06 -10.25 -7.18
C PHE A 23 6.99 -11.75 -6.90
N HIS A 24 8.15 -12.36 -6.62
CA HIS A 24 8.26 -13.79 -6.32
C HIS A 24 7.75 -14.70 -7.46
N GLY A 25 8.01 -14.32 -8.71
CA GLY A 25 7.53 -15.00 -9.90
C GLY A 25 6.12 -14.59 -10.33
N TYR A 26 5.44 -13.73 -9.58
CA TYR A 26 4.16 -13.13 -9.97
C TYR A 26 4.39 -11.80 -10.69
N ILE A 27 3.93 -11.69 -11.93
CA ILE A 27 4.12 -10.49 -12.74
C ILE A 27 3.14 -9.39 -12.32
N THR A 28 3.68 -8.25 -11.88
CA THR A 28 2.92 -7.05 -11.46
C THR A 28 3.20 -5.89 -12.41
N PRO A 29 2.62 -5.88 -13.64
CA PRO A 29 3.00 -4.90 -14.66
C PRO A 29 2.70 -3.45 -14.26
N ASN A 30 1.76 -3.26 -13.32
CA ASN A 30 1.31 -1.96 -12.83
C ASN A 30 1.77 -1.65 -11.39
N GLY A 31 2.74 -2.41 -10.86
CA GLY A 31 3.16 -2.27 -9.47
C GLY A 31 2.18 -2.93 -8.48
N THR A 32 2.38 -2.64 -7.19
CA THR A 32 1.55 -3.14 -6.08
C THR A 32 1.53 -2.18 -4.90
N THR A 33 0.81 -2.54 -3.83
CA THR A 33 0.81 -1.82 -2.55
C THR A 33 1.14 -2.74 -1.39
N TYR A 34 1.84 -2.21 -0.40
CA TYR A 34 2.08 -2.87 0.88
C TYR A 34 1.24 -2.14 1.94
N ASN A 35 0.08 -2.70 2.25
CA ASN A 35 -0.94 -2.02 3.04
C ASN A 35 -0.72 -2.23 4.54
N ASN A 36 -0.64 -1.13 5.28
CA ASN A 36 -0.55 -1.09 6.74
C ASN A 36 -1.63 -0.16 7.28
N TYR A 37 -2.08 -0.40 8.51
CA TYR A 37 -3.15 0.39 9.14
C TYR A 37 -2.77 0.80 10.56
N ILE A 38 -3.11 2.05 10.92
CA ILE A 38 -3.06 2.56 12.29
C ILE A 38 -4.48 2.87 12.75
N ILE A 39 -4.81 2.44 13.96
CA ILE A 39 -6.07 2.74 14.65
C ILE A 39 -5.73 3.71 15.79
N LEU A 40 -6.38 4.86 15.82
CA LEU A 40 -6.24 5.89 16.86
C LEU A 40 -7.41 5.85 17.84
#